data_AF-A0A3B8VSM7-F1
#
_entry.id   AF-A0A3B8VSM7-F1
#
_cell.length_a   1.000
_cell.length_b   1.000
_cell.length_c   1.000
_cell.angle_alpha   90.00
_cell.angle_beta   90.00
_cell.angle_gamma   90.00
#
_symmetry.space_group_name_H-M   'P 1'
#
loop_
_entity.id
_entity.type
_entity.pdbx_description
1 polymer ?
#
loop_
_entity_poly.entity_id
_entity_poly.type
_entity_poly.pdbx_seq_one_letter_code
_entity_poly.pdbx_strand_id
1 'polypeptide(L)'
;LAPQVTESLISGGITSHDEKELKAFIDQMAELGLERLDIMAWPGISHDNLDEKYIQHWKMIADYAKERGIPMGGYELQIASRGRGAEVDCISPETGKPGSLFGQSVCVASDWKDTYYGKMWEFFDKTGFKTYNMDGPYHGDPCAATNHKHHRGMNDSQWEQWKAQVEVIHELQKRDM
;
A
#
# COMPACT_ATOMS: atom_id res chain seq x y z
N LEU A 1 4.42 -21.43 23.99
CA LEU A 1 3.82 -21.31 22.64
C LEU A 1 4.88 -20.73 21.72
N ALA A 2 5.00 -21.22 20.48
CA ALA A 2 5.93 -20.63 19.51
C ALA A 2 5.38 -19.25 19.05
N PRO A 3 6.22 -18.26 18.74
CA PRO A 3 5.76 -16.91 18.40
C PRO A 3 4.73 -16.90 17.25
N GLN A 4 4.94 -17.76 16.25
CA GLN A 4 4.11 -17.85 15.04
C GLN A 4 2.66 -18.30 15.31
N VAL A 5 2.38 -18.97 16.44
CA VAL A 5 1.01 -19.35 16.82
C VAL A 5 0.31 -18.28 17.68
N THR A 6 1.01 -17.22 18.08
CA THR A 6 0.45 -16.05 18.79
C THR A 6 0.46 -14.77 17.96
N GLU A 7 1.05 -14.79 16.75
CA GLU A 7 1.29 -13.61 15.92
C GLU A 7 0.47 -13.57 14.62
N SER A 8 -0.25 -14.65 14.27
CA SER A 8 -1.08 -14.67 13.07
C SER A 8 -2.52 -14.30 13.40
N LEU A 9 -2.88 -13.03 13.15
CA LEU A 9 -4.25 -12.56 13.26
C LEU A 9 -5.17 -13.35 12.32
N ILE A 10 -6.35 -13.74 12.79
CA ILE A 10 -7.40 -14.31 11.95
C ILE A 10 -8.11 -13.16 11.22
N SER A 11 -7.77 -12.96 9.95
CA SER A 11 -8.29 -11.83 9.15
C SER A 11 -9.61 -12.16 8.43
N GLY A 12 -10.52 -11.19 8.39
CA GLY A 12 -11.70 -11.19 7.51
C GLY A 12 -11.46 -10.32 6.28
N GLY A 13 -11.71 -10.86 5.09
CA GLY A 13 -11.56 -10.15 3.82
C GLY A 13 -12.89 -9.90 3.11
N ILE A 14 -13.10 -8.69 2.58
CA ILE A 14 -14.30 -8.35 1.80
C ILE A 14 -13.96 -7.53 0.55
N THR A 15 -14.68 -7.77 -0.55
CA THR A 15 -14.59 -7.02 -1.81
C THR A 15 -15.75 -6.03 -1.94
N SER A 16 -15.82 -5.02 -1.07
CA SER A 16 -16.87 -4.00 -1.12
C SER A 16 -16.40 -2.63 -0.61
N HIS A 17 -17.02 -1.57 -1.14
CA HIS A 17 -16.98 -0.20 -0.62
C HIS A 17 -18.36 0.24 -0.11
N ASP A 18 -19.37 -0.64 -0.11
CA ASP A 18 -20.69 -0.31 0.41
C ASP A 18 -20.68 -0.27 1.94
N GLU A 19 -21.11 0.86 2.50
CA GLU A 19 -21.09 1.08 3.95
C GLU A 19 -21.91 0.03 4.72
N LYS A 20 -23.06 -0.41 4.20
CA LYS A 20 -23.93 -1.36 4.90
C LYS A 20 -23.32 -2.75 4.90
N GLU A 21 -22.78 -3.18 3.75
CA GLU A 21 -22.08 -4.46 3.65
C GLU A 21 -20.85 -4.50 4.56
N LEU A 22 -20.06 -3.42 4.58
CA LEU A 22 -18.88 -3.31 5.43
C LEU A 22 -19.24 -3.39 6.92
N LYS A 23 -20.24 -2.62 7.38
CA LYS A 23 -20.67 -2.64 8.78
C LYS A 23 -21.23 -4.00 9.19
N ALA A 24 -22.07 -4.61 8.34
CA ALA A 24 -22.62 -5.93 8.59
C ALA A 24 -21.53 -7.02 8.65
N PHE A 25 -20.47 -6.89 7.84
CA PHE A 25 -19.33 -7.80 7.89
C PHE A 25 -18.49 -7.59 9.16
N ILE A 26 -18.23 -6.34 9.55
CA ILE A 26 -17.55 -5.99 10.80
C ILE A 26 -18.29 -6.56 12.02
N ASP A 27 -19.63 -6.50 12.03
CA ASP A 27 -20.43 -7.07 13.13
C ASP A 27 -20.27 -8.60 13.20
N GLN A 28 -20.29 -9.30 12.06
CA GLN A 28 -20.04 -10.75 12.00
C GLN A 28 -18.61 -11.09 12.43
N MET A 29 -17.62 -10.29 12.02
CA MET A 29 -16.24 -10.45 12.43
C MET A 29 -16.09 -10.37 13.96
N ALA A 30 -16.73 -9.37 14.57
CA ALA A 30 -16.70 -9.20 16.02
C ALA A 30 -17.38 -10.36 16.75
N GLU A 31 -18.51 -10.88 16.23
CA GLU A 31 -19.21 -12.04 16.80
C GLU A 31 -18.36 -13.32 16.74
N LEU A 32 -17.64 -13.53 15.63
CA LEU A 32 -16.85 -14.73 15.37
C LEU A 32 -15.41 -14.67 15.91
N GLY A 33 -14.98 -13.51 16.43
CA GLY A 33 -13.62 -13.32 16.95
C GLY A 33 -12.55 -13.17 15.87
N LEU A 34 -12.90 -12.60 14.71
CA LEU A 34 -11.91 -12.18 13.69
C LEU A 34 -11.21 -10.89 14.14
N GLU A 35 -9.93 -10.77 13.81
CA GLU A 35 -9.02 -9.83 14.47
C GLU A 35 -8.50 -8.71 13.56
N ARG A 36 -8.69 -8.81 12.24
CA ARG A 36 -8.29 -7.77 11.26
C ARG A 36 -9.23 -7.74 10.07
N LEU A 37 -9.64 -6.55 9.64
CA LEU A 37 -10.40 -6.35 8.41
C LEU A 37 -9.48 -5.95 7.25
N ASP A 38 -9.52 -6.72 6.16
CA ASP A 38 -8.81 -6.42 4.93
C ASP A 38 -9.81 -6.13 3.79
N ILE A 39 -9.75 -4.91 3.24
CA ILE A 39 -10.44 -4.63 1.97
C ILE A 39 -9.64 -5.29 0.84
N MET A 40 -10.27 -6.21 0.12
CA MET A 40 -9.59 -7.07 -0.83
C MET A 40 -9.39 -6.38 -2.19
N ALA A 41 -8.52 -6.98 -3.01
CA ALA A 41 -8.27 -6.55 -4.39
C ALA A 41 -9.56 -6.45 -5.22
N TRP A 42 -9.51 -5.65 -6.28
CA TRP A 42 -10.62 -5.20 -7.16
C TRP A 42 -11.26 -3.87 -6.74
N PRO A 43 -12.06 -3.77 -5.66
CA PRO A 43 -12.44 -2.45 -5.17
C PRO A 43 -11.22 -1.75 -4.54
N GLY A 44 -10.39 -2.48 -3.78
CA GLY A 44 -9.11 -2.02 -3.23
C GLY A 44 -9.20 -0.71 -2.44
N ILE A 45 -8.05 -0.09 -2.18
CA ILE A 45 -7.95 1.24 -1.57
C ILE A 45 -6.97 2.06 -2.41
N SER A 46 -7.31 3.33 -2.64
CA SER A 46 -6.39 4.30 -3.23
C SER A 46 -5.80 5.14 -2.10
N HIS A 47 -4.65 4.72 -1.56
CA HIS A 47 -4.11 5.35 -0.36
C HIS A 47 -3.57 6.76 -0.61
N ASP A 48 -3.33 7.15 -1.85
CA ASP A 48 -2.97 8.52 -2.22
C ASP A 48 -4.19 9.42 -2.56
N ASN A 49 -5.41 8.90 -2.44
CA ASN A 49 -6.63 9.66 -2.67
C ASN A 49 -7.04 10.42 -1.41
N LEU A 50 -6.81 11.74 -1.43
CA LEU A 50 -7.15 12.65 -0.35
C LEU A 50 -8.45 13.44 -0.57
N ASP A 51 -9.33 12.97 -1.46
CA ASP A 51 -10.68 13.53 -1.56
C ASP A 51 -11.41 13.41 -0.22
N GLU A 52 -12.05 14.50 0.21
CA GLU A 52 -12.70 14.57 1.53
C GLU A 52 -13.78 13.50 1.70
N LYS A 53 -14.58 13.21 0.66
CA LYS A 53 -15.65 12.21 0.77
C LYS A 53 -15.06 10.81 0.88
N TYR A 54 -13.99 10.53 0.13
CA TYR A 54 -13.30 9.25 0.18
C TYR A 54 -12.67 9.01 1.56
N ILE A 55 -11.98 10.02 2.12
CA ILE A 55 -11.43 9.97 3.47
C ILE A 55 -12.54 9.76 4.51
N GLN A 56 -13.62 10.54 4.44
CA GLN A 56 -14.70 10.44 5.43
C GLN A 56 -15.39 9.08 5.39
N HIS A 57 -15.58 8.51 4.20
CA HIS A 57 -16.10 7.16 4.06
C HIS A 57 -15.20 6.16 4.81
N TRP A 58 -13.90 6.10 4.50
CA TRP A 58 -13.00 5.14 5.13
C TRP A 58 -12.75 5.40 6.61
N LYS A 59 -12.72 6.66 7.03
CA LYS A 59 -12.64 7.03 8.45
C LYS A 59 -13.82 6.46 9.23
N MET A 60 -15.04 6.63 8.71
CA MET A 60 -16.25 6.15 9.39
C MET A 60 -16.29 4.62 9.50
N ILE A 61 -15.81 3.91 8.48
CA ILE A 61 -15.68 2.44 8.54
C ILE A 61 -14.59 2.02 9.54
N ALA A 62 -13.42 2.67 9.51
CA ALA A 62 -12.31 2.37 10.41
C ALA A 62 -12.65 2.67 11.88
N ASP A 63 -13.33 3.78 12.15
CA ASP A 63 -13.83 4.11 13.49
C ASP A 63 -14.84 3.05 13.97
N TYR A 64 -15.76 2.60 13.10
CA TYR A 64 -16.75 1.56 13.44
C TYR A 64 -16.10 0.19 13.74
N ALA A 65 -15.06 -0.19 12.98
CA ALA A 65 -14.27 -1.40 13.24
C ALA A 65 -13.46 -1.28 14.54
N LYS A 66 -12.86 -0.11 14.78
CA LYS A 66 -12.07 0.19 15.98
C LYS A 66 -12.89 0.11 17.26
N GLU A 67 -14.15 0.55 17.25
CA GLU A 67 -15.07 0.39 18.39
C GLU A 67 -15.26 -1.07 18.82
N ARG A 68 -15.00 -2.03 17.91
CA ARG A 68 -15.05 -3.48 18.14
C ARG A 68 -13.66 -4.11 18.31
N GLY A 69 -12.60 -3.30 18.37
CA GLY A 69 -11.23 -3.77 18.50
C GLY A 69 -10.63 -4.38 17.23
N ILE A 70 -11.23 -4.13 16.06
CA ILE A 70 -10.77 -4.70 14.78
C ILE A 70 -9.96 -3.62 14.01
N PRO A 71 -8.62 -3.68 13.98
CA PRO A 71 -7.83 -2.86 13.05
C PRO A 71 -8.16 -3.21 11.60
N MET A 72 -8.04 -2.23 10.71
CA MET A 72 -8.29 -2.43 9.29
C MET A 72 -7.24 -1.80 8.38
N GLY A 73 -7.19 -2.33 7.16
CA GLY A 73 -6.46 -1.79 6.03
C GLY A 73 -7.08 -2.27 4.73
N GLY A 74 -6.37 -2.07 3.62
CA GLY A 74 -6.88 -2.54 2.34
C GLY A 74 -5.83 -2.65 1.25
N TYR A 75 -6.18 -3.44 0.26
CA TYR A 75 -5.34 -3.79 -0.86
C TYR A 75 -5.09 -2.59 -1.77
N GLU A 76 -3.84 -2.33 -2.09
CA GLU A 76 -3.46 -1.57 -3.28
C GLU A 76 -2.32 -2.28 -3.99
N LEU A 77 -2.45 -2.49 -5.31
CA LEU A 77 -1.30 -2.82 -6.15
C LEU A 77 -0.48 -1.53 -6.32
N GLN A 78 0.61 -1.43 -5.56
CA GLN A 78 1.29 -0.17 -5.31
C GLN A 78 2.29 0.16 -6.41
N ILE A 79 3.28 -0.71 -6.63
CA ILE A 79 4.45 -0.46 -7.50
C ILE A 79 4.45 -1.38 -8.72
N ALA A 80 4.36 -2.69 -8.48
CA ALA A 80 4.49 -3.71 -9.52
C ALA A 80 3.33 -3.67 -10.52
N SER A 81 3.63 -3.92 -11.80
CA SER A 81 2.61 -4.14 -12.85
C SER A 81 1.58 -3.01 -13.00
N ARG A 82 1.86 -1.85 -12.41
CA ARG A 82 1.06 -0.63 -12.47
C ARG A 82 1.96 0.53 -12.89
N GLY A 83 1.88 0.88 -14.18
CA GLY A 83 2.48 2.12 -14.67
C GLY A 83 1.80 3.32 -14.03
N ARG A 84 2.59 4.32 -13.63
CA ARG A 84 2.15 5.60 -13.08
C ARG A 84 2.44 6.75 -14.05
N GLY A 85 3.01 6.45 -15.22
CA GLY A 85 3.26 7.39 -16.31
C GLY A 85 4.73 7.39 -16.72
N ALA A 86 5.00 7.65 -18.00
CA ALA A 86 6.33 7.55 -18.60
C ALA A 86 7.42 8.37 -17.90
N GLU A 87 7.05 9.45 -17.21
CA GLU A 87 7.98 10.33 -16.47
C GLU A 87 8.55 9.71 -15.18
N VAL A 88 7.87 8.71 -14.63
CA VAL A 88 8.22 8.08 -13.33
C VAL A 88 8.39 6.57 -13.42
N ASP A 89 7.99 6.00 -14.56
CA ASP A 89 7.97 4.57 -14.81
C ASP A 89 9.38 4.01 -15.05
N CYS A 90 9.62 2.78 -14.60
CA CYS A 90 10.89 2.08 -14.82
C CYS A 90 11.19 1.95 -16.32
N ILE A 91 12.44 2.20 -16.69
CA ILE A 91 12.98 1.93 -18.03
C ILE A 91 13.75 0.62 -18.01
N SER A 92 13.37 -0.30 -18.91
CA SER A 92 14.02 -1.58 -19.09
C SER A 92 15.46 -1.38 -19.62
N PRO A 93 16.48 -1.92 -18.95
CA PRO A 93 17.86 -1.83 -19.43
C PRO A 93 18.10 -2.53 -20.77
N GLU A 94 17.34 -3.59 -21.07
CA GLU A 94 17.49 -4.36 -22.31
C GLU A 94 16.96 -3.61 -23.52
N THR A 95 15.84 -2.89 -23.35
CA THR A 95 15.12 -2.28 -24.48
C THR A 95 15.28 -0.76 -24.55
N GLY A 96 15.71 -0.11 -23.47
CA GLY A 96 15.74 1.34 -23.35
C GLY A 96 14.35 2.01 -23.37
N LYS A 97 13.29 1.25 -23.14
CA LYS A 97 11.89 1.70 -23.16
C LYS A 97 11.21 1.45 -21.81
N PRO A 98 10.06 2.11 -21.52
CA PRO A 98 9.26 1.78 -20.35
C PRO A 98 8.99 0.28 -20.26
N GLY A 99 9.33 -0.32 -19.12
CA GLY A 99 9.09 -1.73 -18.83
C GLY A 99 9.95 -2.25 -17.69
N SER A 100 9.47 -3.31 -17.06
CA SER A 100 10.13 -4.03 -15.98
C SER A 100 9.82 -5.53 -16.11
N LEU A 101 10.45 -6.38 -15.30
CA LEU A 101 10.32 -7.84 -15.31
C LEU A 101 8.87 -8.31 -15.10
N PHE A 102 8.10 -7.60 -14.27
CA PHE A 102 6.72 -7.95 -13.94
C PHE A 102 5.70 -7.02 -14.64
N GLY A 103 6.01 -6.55 -15.84
CA GLY A 103 5.18 -5.58 -16.57
C GLY A 103 5.66 -4.15 -16.34
N GLN A 104 4.79 -3.15 -16.49
CA GLN A 104 5.19 -1.76 -16.23
C GLN A 104 5.10 -1.46 -14.73
N SER A 105 6.23 -1.16 -14.11
CA SER A 105 6.27 -0.70 -12.71
C SER A 105 6.70 0.76 -12.65
N VAL A 106 6.27 1.46 -11.60
CA VAL A 106 6.82 2.78 -11.27
C VAL A 106 8.20 2.64 -10.63
N CYS A 107 9.12 3.55 -10.96
CA CYS A 107 10.40 3.61 -10.27
C CYS A 107 10.20 4.36 -8.95
N VAL A 108 10.35 3.68 -7.82
CA VAL A 108 10.19 4.31 -6.49
C VAL A 108 11.32 5.31 -6.20
N ALA A 109 12.41 5.30 -6.97
CA ALA A 109 13.47 6.31 -6.93
C ALA A 109 13.24 7.48 -7.92
N SER A 110 12.05 7.60 -8.50
CA SER A 110 11.59 8.80 -9.22
C SER A 110 10.88 9.78 -8.28
N ASP A 111 10.47 10.94 -8.81
CA ASP A 111 9.71 11.96 -8.08
C ASP A 111 8.32 11.47 -7.63
N TRP A 112 7.86 10.31 -8.14
CA TRP A 112 6.61 9.69 -7.70
C TRP A 112 6.59 9.45 -6.18
N LYS A 113 7.70 8.97 -5.59
CA LYS A 113 7.74 8.67 -4.15
C LYS A 113 7.52 9.92 -3.28
N ASP A 114 7.97 11.08 -3.76
CA ASP A 114 7.91 12.34 -3.03
C ASP A 114 6.46 12.83 -2.88
N THR A 115 5.59 12.40 -3.79
CA THR A 115 4.16 12.72 -3.75
C THR A 115 3.34 11.59 -3.12
N TYR A 116 3.55 10.36 -3.57
CA TYR A 116 2.69 9.23 -3.19
C TYR A 116 2.78 8.91 -1.70
N TYR A 117 3.99 8.73 -1.13
CA TYR A 117 4.11 8.32 0.27
C TYR A 117 3.66 9.41 1.25
N GLY A 118 3.88 10.68 0.91
CA GLY A 118 3.35 11.79 1.72
C GLY A 118 1.83 11.75 1.82
N LYS A 119 1.14 11.59 0.68
CA LYS A 119 -0.32 11.45 0.63
C LYS A 119 -0.80 10.17 1.29
N MET A 120 -0.09 9.07 1.10
CA MET A 120 -0.36 7.79 1.75
C MET A 120 -0.38 7.96 3.27
N TRP A 121 0.68 8.53 3.86
CA TRP A 121 0.74 8.75 5.30
C TRP A 121 -0.37 9.67 5.79
N GLU A 122 -0.68 10.74 5.06
CA GLU A 122 -1.81 11.61 5.39
C GLU A 122 -3.16 10.88 5.34
N PHE A 123 -3.34 9.96 4.38
CA PHE A 123 -4.53 9.11 4.32
C PHE A 123 -4.62 8.19 5.54
N PHE A 124 -3.53 7.51 5.91
CA PHE A 124 -3.48 6.69 7.14
C PHE A 124 -3.82 7.52 8.39
N ASP A 125 -3.24 8.73 8.52
CA ASP A 125 -3.48 9.61 9.66
C ASP A 125 -4.93 10.10 9.75
N LYS A 126 -5.55 10.41 8.61
CA LYS A 126 -6.94 10.90 8.55
C LYS A 126 -7.98 9.80 8.67
N THR A 127 -7.71 8.60 8.16
CA THR A 127 -8.67 7.49 8.17
C THR A 127 -8.56 6.64 9.43
N GLY A 128 -7.39 6.56 10.05
CA GLY A 128 -7.14 5.67 11.17
C GLY A 128 -6.86 4.22 10.77
N PHE A 129 -6.53 3.96 9.49
CA PHE A 129 -6.06 2.65 9.04
C PHE A 129 -4.83 2.21 9.84
N LYS A 130 -4.73 0.90 10.10
CA LYS A 130 -3.71 0.32 10.98
C LYS A 130 -2.92 -0.82 10.36
N THR A 131 -3.25 -1.25 9.15
CA THR A 131 -2.51 -2.31 8.47
C THR A 131 -2.10 -1.91 7.06
N TYR A 132 -0.90 -2.31 6.66
CA TYR A 132 -0.30 -2.02 5.37
C TYR A 132 -0.43 -3.25 4.45
N ASN A 133 -1.54 -3.31 3.72
CA ASN A 133 -1.88 -4.45 2.87
C ASN A 133 -1.49 -4.20 1.40
N MET A 134 -0.28 -3.67 1.16
CA MET A 134 0.16 -3.38 -0.20
C MET A 134 0.61 -4.63 -0.93
N ASP A 135 0.16 -4.74 -2.17
CA ASP A 135 0.64 -5.74 -3.12
C ASP A 135 1.59 -5.09 -4.13
N GLY A 136 2.43 -5.92 -4.73
CA GLY A 136 3.49 -5.49 -5.62
C GLY A 136 4.37 -4.39 -5.03
N PRO A 137 4.98 -4.57 -3.85
CA PRO A 137 6.03 -3.67 -3.37
C PRO A 137 7.26 -3.74 -4.31
N TYR A 138 8.31 -2.96 -4.02
CA TYR A 138 9.53 -3.03 -4.84
C TYR A 138 10.06 -4.47 -4.95
N HIS A 139 10.13 -4.99 -6.18
CA HIS A 139 10.44 -6.39 -6.49
C HIS A 139 11.88 -6.62 -6.99
N GLY A 140 12.77 -5.64 -6.84
CA GLY A 140 14.18 -5.79 -7.22
C GLY A 140 14.51 -5.38 -8.65
N ASP A 141 13.58 -4.75 -9.39
CA ASP A 141 13.85 -4.43 -10.78
C ASP A 141 14.83 -3.26 -10.95
N PRO A 142 15.76 -3.35 -11.92
CA PRO A 142 16.59 -2.24 -12.32
C PRO A 142 15.78 -1.20 -13.11
N CYS A 143 16.21 0.05 -13.03
CA CYS A 143 15.69 1.15 -13.83
C CYS A 143 16.85 1.83 -14.56
N ALA A 144 16.81 1.83 -15.89
CA ALA A 144 17.84 2.46 -16.72
C ALA A 144 17.64 3.97 -16.93
N ALA A 145 16.61 4.57 -16.32
CA ALA A 145 16.37 6.01 -16.42
C ALA A 145 17.57 6.81 -15.88
N THR A 146 17.93 7.89 -16.56
CA THR A 146 19.02 8.80 -16.15
C THR A 146 18.52 10.14 -15.63
N ASN A 147 17.19 10.34 -15.66
CA ASN A 147 16.52 11.59 -15.29
C ASN A 147 15.64 11.45 -14.03
N HIS A 148 15.53 10.25 -13.45
CA HIS A 148 14.84 10.07 -12.17
C HIS A 148 15.67 10.67 -11.03
N LYS A 149 15.02 11.41 -10.14
CA LYS A 149 15.71 12.27 -9.17
C LYS A 149 16.54 11.56 -8.12
N HIS A 150 16.17 10.34 -7.72
CA HIS A 150 16.79 9.68 -6.57
C HIS A 150 17.75 8.56 -6.94
N HIS A 151 18.07 8.36 -8.22
CA HIS A 151 19.17 7.49 -8.66
C HIS A 151 19.89 8.10 -9.86
N ARG A 152 21.16 7.73 -10.10
CA ARG A 152 22.00 8.30 -11.17
C ARG A 152 21.96 7.50 -12.46
N GLY A 153 21.39 6.29 -12.42
CA GLY A 153 21.20 5.44 -13.57
C GLY A 153 20.99 3.99 -13.15
N MET A 154 21.22 3.07 -14.08
CA MET A 154 21.07 1.63 -13.84
C MET A 154 21.91 1.10 -12.68
N ASN A 155 23.12 1.63 -12.50
CA ASN A 155 24.09 1.07 -11.54
C ASN A 155 23.70 1.27 -10.08
N ASP A 156 22.94 2.31 -9.74
CA ASP A 156 22.45 2.57 -8.38
C ASP A 156 20.92 2.43 -8.25
N SER A 157 20.18 2.23 -9.36
CA SER A 157 18.71 2.20 -9.34
C SER A 157 18.13 1.18 -8.37
N GLN A 158 18.71 -0.02 -8.28
CA GLN A 158 18.16 -1.06 -7.41
C GLN A 158 18.39 -0.72 -5.93
N TRP A 159 19.56 -0.20 -5.61
CA TRP A 159 19.91 0.21 -4.26
C TRP A 159 19.04 1.36 -3.77
N GLU A 160 18.83 2.37 -4.60
CA GLU A 160 18.03 3.55 -4.24
C GLU A 160 16.54 3.21 -4.09
N GLN A 161 15.99 2.34 -4.96
CA GLN A 161 14.62 1.85 -4.82
C GLN A 161 14.44 0.96 -3.59
N TRP A 162 15.40 0.07 -3.31
CA TRP A 162 15.38 -0.76 -2.10
C TRP A 162 15.40 0.09 -0.83
N LYS A 163 16.26 1.12 -0.76
CA LYS A 163 16.29 2.04 0.38
C LYS A 163 14.96 2.75 0.57
N ALA A 164 14.31 3.21 -0.50
CA ALA A 164 12.99 3.82 -0.40
C ALA A 164 11.94 2.85 0.18
N GLN A 165 11.96 1.58 -0.22
CA GLN A 165 11.08 0.56 0.36
C GLN A 165 11.38 0.31 1.85
N VAL A 166 12.67 0.31 2.23
CA VAL A 166 13.09 0.16 3.63
C VAL A 166 12.64 1.34 4.48
N GLU A 167 12.69 2.57 3.96
CA GLU A 167 12.18 3.76 4.64
C GLU A 167 10.69 3.63 4.98
N VAL A 168 9.88 3.09 4.06
CA VAL A 168 8.45 2.82 4.30
C VAL A 168 8.27 1.81 5.43
N ILE A 169 9.03 0.70 5.43
CA ILE A 169 8.94 -0.33 6.46
C ILE A 169 9.35 0.21 7.84
N HIS A 170 10.42 1.00 7.92
CA HIS A 170 10.81 1.65 9.17
C HIS A 170 9.75 2.64 9.66
N GLU A 171 9.07 3.34 8.75
CA GLU A 171 8.01 4.26 9.13
C GLU A 171 6.76 3.53 9.64
N LEU A 172 6.40 2.38 9.05
CA LEU A 172 5.35 1.50 9.60
C LEU A 172 5.67 1.05 11.03
N GLN A 173 6.90 0.59 11.26
CA GLN A 173 7.34 0.17 12.61
C GLN A 173 7.25 1.30 13.63
N LYS A 174 7.60 2.54 13.27
CA LYS A 174 7.48 3.70 14.18
C LYS A 174 6.03 4.07 14.48
N ARG A 175 5.10 3.69 13.62
CA ARG A 175 3.66 3.97 13.71
C ARG A 175 2.88 2.85 14.42
N ASP A 176 3.59 1.83 14.92
CA ASP A 176 3.03 0.60 15.49
C ASP A 176 2.08 -0.09 14.50
N MET A 177 2.53 -0.27 13.26
CA MET A 177 1.82 -0.89 12.14
C MET A 177 2.60 -2.05 11.51
#